data_AF-A0A4U1DCB0-F1
#
_entry.id   AF-A0A4U1DCB0-F1
#
_cell.length_a   1.000
_cell.length_b   1.000
_cell.length_c   1.000
_cell.angle_alpha   90.00
_cell.angle_beta   90.00
_cell.angle_gamma   90.00
#
_symmetry.space_group_name_H-M   'P 1'
#
loop_
_entity.id
_entity.type
_entity.pdbx_description
1 polymer ?
#
loop_
_entity_poly.entity_id
_entity_poly.type
_entity_poly.pdbx_seq_one_letter_code
_entity_poly.pdbx_strand_id
1 'polypeptide(L)'
;MNRYLFSDINIDKEKLDRSKWPTVHEDSLEPKKRNTFLKRKDVIDMYLDGEKTIEEICETCGINHTDLYRLLKRCISEDENNSVYGYKALIPRYRIKPYTRQANINGFDEVTEKLTGAFMRLLDIYPNIKTQIHNLVFNKKKARPLNQ
;
A
#
# COMPACT_ATOMS: atom_id res chain seq x y z
N MET A 1 -18.24 -10.81 10.73
CA MET A 1 -17.33 -11.37 9.70
C MET A 1 -16.39 -10.23 9.30
N ASN A 2 -15.10 -10.20 9.62
CA ASN A 2 -14.07 -11.24 9.49
C ASN A 2 -13.22 -11.37 10.78
N ARG A 3 -13.24 -12.57 11.36
CA ARG A 3 -12.50 -12.96 12.58
C ARG A 3 -11.07 -13.47 12.26
N TYR A 4 -10.60 -13.29 11.02
CA TYR A 4 -9.39 -13.93 10.48
C TYR A 4 -8.21 -12.98 10.23
N LEU A 5 -8.27 -11.69 10.61
CA LEU A 5 -7.11 -10.82 10.41
C LEU A 5 -5.98 -11.04 11.45
N PHE A 6 -6.25 -11.84 12.49
CA PHE A 6 -5.43 -11.89 13.71
C PHE A 6 -4.53 -13.10 13.87
N SER A 7 -4.77 -14.22 13.19
CA SER A 7 -3.94 -15.41 13.40
C SER A 7 -2.53 -15.29 12.83
N ASP A 8 -2.31 -14.36 11.88
CA ASP A 8 -1.12 -14.39 11.03
C ASP A 8 -0.23 -13.15 11.14
N ILE A 9 -0.55 -12.19 12.02
CA ILE A 9 0.34 -11.05 12.21
C ILE A 9 1.48 -11.42 13.16
N ASN A 10 2.41 -12.23 12.66
CA ASN A 10 3.76 -12.28 13.19
C ASN A 10 4.41 -10.94 12.85
N ILE A 11 4.16 -9.91 13.68
CA ILE A 11 4.71 -8.58 13.45
C ILE A 11 6.18 -8.64 13.81
N ASP A 12 7.05 -8.58 12.81
CA ASP A 12 8.48 -8.39 13.02
C ASP A 12 8.70 -7.13 13.86
N LYS A 13 9.20 -7.32 15.08
CA LYS A 13 9.41 -6.26 16.07
C LYS A 13 10.29 -5.13 15.52
N GLU A 14 11.17 -5.44 14.58
CA GLU A 14 12.02 -4.46 13.88
C GLU A 14 11.24 -3.48 13.00
N LYS A 15 10.10 -3.89 12.43
CA LYS A 15 9.26 -3.01 11.58
C LYS A 15 8.41 -2.03 12.39
N LEU A 16 8.24 -2.30 13.68
CA LEU A 16 7.57 -1.42 14.64
C LEU A 16 8.48 -0.32 15.19
N ASP A 17 9.78 -0.36 14.90
CA ASP A 17 10.71 0.68 15.33
C ASP A 17 10.45 1.99 14.56
N ARG A 18 9.74 2.90 15.23
CA ARG A 18 9.41 4.24 14.72
C ARG A 18 10.64 5.04 14.32
N SER A 19 11.81 4.76 14.91
CA SER A 19 13.06 5.47 14.61
C SER A 19 13.53 5.21 13.18
N LYS A 20 13.10 4.09 12.57
CA LYS A 20 13.41 3.71 11.19
C LYS A 20 12.37 4.23 10.19
N TRP A 21 11.28 4.85 10.66
CA TRP A 21 10.21 5.30 9.79
C TRP A 21 10.57 6.62 9.10
N PRO A 22 10.24 6.79 7.81
CA PRO A 22 10.47 8.04 7.10
C PRO A 22 9.74 9.21 7.77
N THR A 23 10.44 10.33 7.95
CA THR A 23 9.84 11.56 8.48
C THR A 23 8.83 12.14 7.48
N VAL A 24 7.65 12.53 7.99
CA VAL A 24 6.60 13.18 7.19
C VAL A 24 6.60 14.67 7.49
N HIS A 25 6.74 15.51 6.45
CA HIS A 25 6.59 16.96 6.59
C HIS A 25 5.10 17.32 6.65
N GLU A 26 4.56 17.40 7.86
CA GLU A 26 3.14 17.62 8.12
C GLU A 26 2.66 18.99 7.64
N ASP A 27 3.53 20.00 7.65
CA ASP A 27 3.21 21.37 7.21
C ASP A 27 3.02 21.50 5.70
N SER A 28 3.53 20.54 4.92
CA SER A 28 3.31 20.48 3.47
C SER A 28 1.94 19.90 3.10
N LEU A 29 1.17 19.41 4.08
CA LEU A 29 -0.15 18.83 3.85
C LEU A 29 -1.24 19.91 3.92
N GLU A 30 -2.21 19.79 3.02
CA GLU A 30 -3.46 20.57 3.07
C GLU A 30 -4.14 20.39 4.45
N PRO A 31 -4.70 21.45 5.07
CA PRO A 31 -5.19 21.40 6.45
C PRO A 31 -6.16 20.24 6.76
N LYS A 32 -7.06 19.93 5.83
CA LYS A 32 -8.00 18.79 5.97
C LYS A 32 -7.27 17.44 6.00
N LYS A 33 -6.24 17.28 5.16
CA LYS A 33 -5.42 16.06 5.12
C LYS A 33 -4.53 15.96 6.34
N ARG A 34 -3.95 17.08 6.79
CA ARG A 34 -3.15 17.18 8.00
C ARG A 34 -3.93 16.72 9.24
N ASN A 35 -5.13 17.24 9.46
CA ASN A 35 -5.95 16.84 10.62
C ASN A 35 -6.27 15.33 10.61
N THR A 36 -6.60 14.78 9.43
CA THR A 36 -6.86 13.34 9.30
C THR A 36 -5.60 12.51 9.53
N PHE A 37 -4.44 12.98 9.06
CA PHE A 37 -3.15 12.35 9.28
C PHE A 37 -2.79 12.32 10.77
N LEU A 38 -2.90 13.46 11.47
CA LEU A 38 -2.59 13.59 12.90
C LEU A 38 -3.44 12.63 13.74
N LYS A 39 -4.77 12.61 13.53
CA LYS A 39 -5.65 11.66 14.23
C LYS A 39 -5.24 10.20 14.05
N ARG A 40 -4.79 9.83 12.85
CA ARG A 40 -4.33 8.47 12.55
C ARG A 40 -2.96 8.18 13.17
N LYS A 41 -2.09 9.19 13.23
CA LYS A 41 -0.78 9.11 13.88
C LYS A 41 -0.96 8.89 15.38
N ASP A 42 -1.82 9.67 16.03
CA ASP A 42 -2.13 9.56 17.46
C ASP A 42 -2.63 8.15 17.83
N VAL A 43 -3.52 7.57 17.01
CA VAL A 43 -3.99 6.18 17.20
C VAL A 43 -2.82 5.19 17.22
N ILE A 44 -1.90 5.32 16.27
CA ILE A 44 -0.76 4.40 16.14
C ILE A 44 0.23 4.63 17.27
N ASP A 45 0.47 5.88 17.66
CA ASP A 45 1.35 6.21 18.77
C ASP A 45 0.80 5.62 20.08
N MET A 46 -0.48 5.84 20.40
CA MET A 46 -1.11 5.23 21.59
C MET A 46 -1.02 3.70 21.60
N TYR A 47 -1.16 3.07 20.43
CA TYR A 47 -1.04 1.61 20.31
C TYR A 47 0.40 1.12 20.54
N LEU A 48 1.40 1.83 20.01
CA LEU A 48 2.82 1.46 20.13
C LEU A 48 3.41 1.79 21.51
N ASP A 49 2.95 2.87 22.12
CA ASP A 49 3.37 3.28 23.47
C ASP A 49 2.83 2.31 24.53
N GLY A 50 1.74 1.60 24.23
CA GLY A 50 1.17 0.56 25.09
C GLY A 50 0.50 1.09 26.36
N GLU A 51 0.25 2.39 26.44
CA GLU A 51 -0.33 3.06 27.61
C GLU A 51 -1.82 2.77 27.78
N LYS A 52 -2.52 2.38 26.70
CA LYS A 52 -3.97 2.15 26.67
C LYS A 52 -4.30 0.83 26.01
N THR A 53 -5.41 0.22 26.45
CA THR A 53 -5.97 -0.94 25.78
C THR A 53 -6.51 -0.56 24.39
N ILE A 54 -6.60 -1.55 23.50
CA ILE A 54 -7.13 -1.32 22.14
C ILE A 54 -8.56 -0.77 22.18
N GLU A 55 -9.36 -1.24 23.15
CA GLU A 55 -10.75 -0.79 23.36
C GLU A 55 -10.79 0.70 23.72
N GLU A 56 -9.99 1.13 24.70
CA GLU A 56 -9.89 2.54 25.10
C GLU A 56 -9.39 3.43 23.97
N ILE A 57 -8.43 2.97 23.16
CA ILE A 57 -7.93 3.71 21.99
C ILE A 57 -9.06 3.87 20.96
N CYS A 58 -9.81 2.80 20.68
CA CYS A 58 -10.93 2.80 19.75
C CYS A 58 -12.03 3.76 20.21
N GLU A 59 -12.38 3.75 21.49
CA GLU A 59 -13.36 4.67 22.09
C GLU A 59 -12.89 6.13 22.03
N THR A 60 -11.65 6.40 22.46
CA THR A 60 -11.08 7.76 22.51
C THR A 60 -10.96 8.36 21.11
N CYS A 61 -10.53 7.57 20.13
CA CYS A 61 -10.26 8.04 18.77
C CYS A 61 -11.45 7.88 17.80
N GLY A 62 -12.54 7.24 18.23
CA GLY A 62 -13.73 7.01 17.41
C GLY A 62 -13.47 6.11 16.20
N ILE A 63 -12.63 5.08 16.36
CA ILE A 63 -12.33 4.09 15.31
C ILE A 63 -12.67 2.69 15.79
N ASN A 64 -12.82 1.74 14.87
CA ASN A 64 -12.96 0.33 15.23
C ASN A 64 -11.59 -0.38 15.22
N HIS A 65 -11.55 -1.58 15.83
CA HIS A 65 -10.36 -2.44 15.84
C HIS A 65 -9.82 -2.67 14.43
N THR A 66 -10.68 -3.01 13.46
CA THR A 66 -10.28 -3.30 12.08
C THR A 66 -9.53 -2.12 11.44
N ASP A 67 -9.94 -0.90 11.71
CA ASP A 67 -9.30 0.32 11.22
C ASP A 67 -7.94 0.54 11.87
N LEU A 68 -7.81 0.35 13.18
CA LEU A 68 -6.51 0.41 13.86
C LEU A 68 -5.51 -0.55 13.23
N TYR A 69 -5.88 -1.83 13.10
CA TYR A 69 -4.99 -2.83 12.51
C TYR A 69 -4.73 -2.57 11.03
N ARG A 70 -5.71 -2.05 10.29
CA ARG A 70 -5.50 -1.62 8.91
C ARG A 70 -4.47 -0.49 8.83
N LEU A 71 -4.51 0.49 9.74
CA LEU A 71 -3.54 1.58 9.79
C LEU A 71 -2.15 1.04 10.18
N LEU A 72 -2.07 0.18 11.19
CA LEU A 72 -0.81 -0.44 11.61
C LEU A 72 -0.17 -1.25 10.48
N LYS A 73 -0.96 -2.10 9.82
CA LYS A 73 -0.52 -2.89 8.66
C LYS A 73 0.01 -2.00 7.53
N ARG A 74 -0.60 -0.82 7.33
CA ARG A 74 -0.13 0.15 6.34
C ARG A 74 1.22 0.74 6.73
N CYS A 75 1.47 1.04 8.01
CA CYS A 75 2.76 1.56 8.48
C CYS A 75 3.91 0.56 8.30
N ILE A 76 3.68 -0.71 8.63
CA ILE A 76 4.70 -1.77 8.53
C ILE A 76 4.84 -2.37 7.12
N SER A 77 4.03 -1.91 6.16
CA SER A 77 4.18 -2.34 4.76
C SER A 77 5.48 -1.78 4.19
N GLU A 78 6.14 -2.56 3.35
CA GLU A 78 7.37 -2.18 2.66
C GLU A 78 7.09 -1.67 1.25
N ASP A 79 7.93 -0.75 0.81
CA ASP A 79 8.03 -0.31 -0.58
C ASP A 79 8.89 -1.28 -1.40
N GLU A 80 8.98 -1.06 -2.72
CA GLU A 80 9.79 -1.84 -3.67
C GLU A 80 11.29 -1.89 -3.29
N ASN A 81 11.75 -0.91 -2.49
CA ASN A 81 13.11 -0.83 -1.96
C ASN A 81 13.25 -1.45 -0.55
N ASN A 82 12.33 -2.32 -0.13
CA ASN A 82 12.29 -2.94 1.22
C ASN A 82 12.27 -1.95 2.39
N SER A 83 11.89 -0.70 2.14
CA SER A 83 11.80 0.34 3.16
C SER A 83 10.37 0.43 3.69
N VAL A 84 10.20 0.47 5.00
CA VAL A 84 8.88 0.62 5.61
C VAL A 84 8.25 1.97 5.27
N TYR A 85 6.95 1.99 4.96
CA TYR A 85 6.25 3.26 4.69
C TYR A 85 6.11 4.13 5.95
N GLY A 86 5.98 3.52 7.13
CA GLY A 86 5.78 4.20 8.40
C GLY A 86 4.58 5.16 8.36
N TYR A 87 4.73 6.33 8.97
CA TYR A 87 3.66 7.33 9.02
C TYR A 87 3.20 7.84 7.66
N LYS A 88 4.05 7.81 6.62
CA LYS A 88 3.67 8.24 5.26
C LYS A 88 2.42 7.48 4.76
N ALA A 89 2.27 6.23 5.18
CA ALA A 89 1.13 5.38 4.86
C ALA A 89 -0.21 5.89 5.42
N LEU A 90 -0.19 6.73 6.46
CA LEU A 90 -1.37 7.29 7.12
C LEU A 90 -1.94 8.52 6.41
N ILE A 91 -1.18 9.12 5.48
CA ILE A 91 -1.63 10.28 4.70
C ILE A 91 -2.91 9.90 3.93
N PRO A 92 -3.99 10.70 4.01
CA PRO A 92 -5.23 10.42 3.30
C PRO A 92 -5.01 10.23 1.80
N ARG A 93 -5.61 9.18 1.24
CA ARG A 93 -5.50 8.79 -0.18
C ARG A 93 -4.07 8.44 -0.64
N TYR A 94 -3.12 8.29 0.29
CA TYR A 94 -1.80 7.76 -0.04
C TYR A 94 -1.91 6.30 -0.47
N ARG A 95 -1.32 5.96 -1.61
CA ARG A 95 -1.30 4.61 -2.17
C ARG A 95 0.00 3.94 -1.75
N ILE A 96 -0.13 2.88 -0.94
CA ILE A 96 0.99 1.99 -0.57
C ILE A 96 1.11 0.78 -1.51
N LYS A 97 0.11 0.56 -2.35
CA LYS A 97 0.09 -0.48 -3.38
C LYS A 97 -0.41 0.12 -4.68
N PRO A 98 0.18 -0.22 -5.83
CA PRO A 98 -0.35 0.19 -7.12
C PRO A 98 -1.77 -0.37 -7.31
N TYR A 99 -2.58 0.35 -8.07
CA TYR A 99 -3.92 -0.13 -8.41
C TYR A 99 -3.81 -1.38 -9.29
N THR A 100 -4.37 -2.49 -8.82
CA THR A 100 -4.50 -3.73 -9.60
C THR A 100 -5.98 -4.04 -9.78
N ARG A 101 -6.42 -4.16 -11.04
CA ARG A 101 -7.80 -4.53 -11.36
C ARG A 101 -7.97 -6.02 -11.04
N GLN A 102 -8.91 -6.33 -10.14
CA GLN A 102 -9.29 -7.72 -9.83
C GLN A 102 -10.54 -8.17 -10.61
N ALA A 103 -11.33 -7.21 -11.11
CA ALA A 103 -12.51 -7.50 -11.93
C ALA A 103 -12.12 -8.18 -13.24
N ASN A 104 -12.90 -9.17 -13.65
CA ASN A 104 -12.75 -9.85 -14.91
C ASN A 104 -13.06 -8.90 -16.09
N ILE A 105 -12.49 -9.21 -17.26
CA ILE A 105 -12.72 -8.48 -18.50
C ILE A 105 -13.73 -9.33 -19.28
N ASN A 106 -15.00 -8.92 -19.33
CA ASN A 106 -16.07 -9.67 -19.98
C ASN A 106 -16.39 -9.06 -21.36
N GLY A 107 -15.36 -8.81 -22.17
CA GLY A 107 -15.52 -8.20 -23.49
C GLY A 107 -15.70 -6.67 -23.46
N PHE A 108 -16.07 -6.11 -24.61
CA PHE A 108 -16.33 -4.67 -24.81
C PHE A 108 -17.83 -4.44 -25.07
N ASP A 109 -18.69 -5.26 -24.45
CA ASP A 109 -20.09 -5.40 -24.88
C ASP A 109 -20.96 -4.18 -24.52
N GLU A 110 -20.45 -3.22 -23.73
CA GLU A 110 -21.09 -1.93 -23.49
C GLU A 110 -20.14 -0.72 -23.56
N VAL A 111 -20.65 0.37 -24.12
CA VAL A 111 -20.02 1.70 -24.24
C VAL A 111 -19.64 2.33 -22.88
N THR A 112 -20.16 1.78 -21.78
CA THR A 112 -20.08 2.34 -20.41
C THR A 112 -19.16 1.60 -19.44
N GLU A 113 -18.50 0.51 -19.84
CA GLU A 113 -17.67 -0.23 -18.90
C GLU A 113 -16.37 0.49 -18.53
N LYS A 114 -16.09 0.59 -17.23
CA LYS A 114 -14.83 1.14 -16.71
C LYS A 114 -13.70 0.13 -16.94
N LEU A 115 -12.97 0.31 -18.03
CA LEU A 115 -11.83 -0.54 -18.44
C LEU A 115 -10.48 -0.12 -17.86
N THR A 116 -10.45 0.80 -16.89
CA THR A 116 -9.20 1.22 -16.23
C THR A 116 -8.48 0.00 -15.64
N GLY A 117 -7.26 -0.26 -16.10
CA GLY A 117 -6.45 -1.41 -15.67
C GLY A 117 -6.80 -2.73 -16.36
N ALA A 118 -7.71 -2.77 -17.35
CA ALA A 118 -8.03 -3.98 -18.11
C ALA A 118 -6.80 -4.51 -18.87
N PHE A 119 -6.01 -3.63 -19.50
CA PHE A 119 -4.78 -4.05 -20.17
C PHE A 119 -3.76 -4.66 -19.19
N MET A 120 -3.55 -4.03 -18.02
CA MET A 120 -2.65 -4.59 -17.00
C MET A 120 -3.14 -5.96 -16.52
N ARG A 121 -4.46 -6.12 -16.31
CA ARG A 121 -5.06 -7.41 -15.96
C ARG A 121 -4.84 -8.47 -17.04
N LEU A 122 -4.95 -8.11 -18.32
CA LEU A 122 -4.63 -9.01 -19.43
C LEU A 122 -3.17 -9.48 -19.37
N LEU A 123 -2.23 -8.56 -19.14
CA LEU A 123 -0.79 -8.89 -19.03
C LEU A 123 -0.48 -9.77 -17.81
N ASP A 124 -1.22 -9.60 -16.71
CA ASP A 124 -1.08 -10.43 -15.52
C ASP A 124 -1.64 -11.84 -15.74
N ILE A 125 -2.73 -11.99 -16.51
CA ILE A 125 -3.29 -13.30 -16.90
C ILE A 125 -2.35 -14.03 -17.88
N TYR A 126 -1.68 -13.30 -18.77
CA TYR A 126 -0.79 -13.88 -19.79
C TYR A 126 0.66 -13.33 -19.71
N PRO A 127 1.49 -13.81 -18.76
CA PRO A 127 2.87 -13.32 -18.58
C PRO A 127 3.78 -13.46 -19.81
N ASN A 128 3.53 -14.45 -20.66
CA ASN A 128 4.28 -14.63 -21.91
C ASN A 128 4.06 -13.43 -22.85
N ILE A 129 2.81 -12.99 -23.02
CA ILE A 129 2.46 -11.82 -23.84
C ILE A 129 3.13 -10.56 -23.29
N LYS A 130 3.10 -10.37 -21.97
CA LYS A 130 3.82 -9.26 -21.29
C LYS A 130 5.30 -9.24 -21.65
N THR A 131 5.95 -10.40 -21.61
CA THR A 131 7.38 -10.52 -21.92
C THR A 131 7.67 -10.23 -23.39
N GLN A 132 6.85 -10.75 -24.31
CA GLN A 132 6.99 -10.48 -25.74
C GLN A 132 6.84 -9.00 -26.06
N ILE A 133 5.81 -8.34 -25.54
CA ILE A 133 5.60 -6.89 -25.72
C ILE A 133 6.78 -6.09 -25.16
N HIS A 134 7.24 -6.42 -23.95
CA HIS A 134 8.38 -5.76 -23.33
C HIS A 134 9.64 -5.87 -24.21
N ASN A 135 9.91 -7.05 -24.76
CA ASN A 135 11.07 -7.28 -25.64
C ASN A 135 10.96 -6.56 -26.99
N LEU A 136 9.76 -6.47 -27.56
CA LEU A 136 9.52 -5.74 -28.81
C LEU A 136 9.71 -4.23 -28.64
N VAL A 137 9.22 -3.65 -27.54
CA VAL A 137 9.25 -2.20 -27.29
C VAL A 137 10.62 -1.74 -26.78
N PHE A 138 11.21 -2.45 -25.81
CA PHE A 138 12.49 -2.07 -25.20
C PHE A 138 13.69 -2.78 -25.85
N ASN A 139 13.55 -3.15 -27.13
CA ASN A 139 14.50 -3.95 -27.90
C ASN A 139 15.94 -3.66 -27.46
N LYS A 140 16.55 -4.63 -26.76
CA LYS A 140 17.98 -4.57 -26.41
C LYS A 140 18.69 -4.34 -27.74
N LYS A 141 19.31 -3.17 -27.94
CA LYS A 141 20.28 -2.98 -29.02
C LYS A 141 21.16 -4.22 -29.01
N LYS A 142 21.13 -5.03 -30.07
CA LYS A 142 22.02 -6.18 -30.21
C LYS A 142 23.42 -5.67 -29.89
N ALA A 143 24.02 -6.16 -28.80
CA ALA A 143 25.42 -5.89 -28.54
C ALA A 143 26.17 -6.29 -29.81
N ARG A 144 26.94 -5.37 -30.41
CA ARG A 144 27.85 -5.71 -31.51
C ARG A 144 28.74 -6.84 -31.01
N PRO A 145 28.85 -7.98 -31.72
CA PRO A 145 29.92 -8.91 -31.39
C PRO A 145 31.24 -8.17 -31.58
N LEU A 146 32.09 -8.19 -30.54
CA LEU A 146 33.49 -7.83 -30.70
C LEU A 146 34.12 -8.92 -31.57
N ASN A 147 34.45 -8.56 -32.81
CA ASN A 147 35.29 -9.40 -33.65
C ASN A 147 36.69 -9.43 -33.01
N GLN A 148 37.14 -10.61 -32.60
CA GLN A 148 38.56 -10.92 -32.35
C GLN A 148 39.23 -11.31 -33.67
#